data_AF-A0A258QJ32-F1
#
_entry.id   AF-A0A258QJ32-F1
#
_cell.length_a   1.000
_cell.length_b   1.000
_cell.length_c   1.000
_cell.angle_alpha   90.00
_cell.angle_beta   90.00
_cell.angle_gamma   90.00
#
_symmetry.space_group_name_H-M   'P 1'
#
loop_
_entity.id
_entity.type
_entity.pdbx_description
1 polymer ?
#
loop_
_entity_poly.entity_id
_entity_poly.type
_entity_poly.pdbx_seq_one_letter_code
_entity_poly.pdbx_strand_id
1 'polypeptide(L)'
;RARVNEMIEKFSIVKTLQAIEAANVVILVCDAHEGVSEQDQHLLGFIHDRGRALVIAINKWDNMTDYARAEVKRQIDLKLDFINYAEMHYISALHGTGVGNLFESVDTAYAAAMRDISTNVLTRSLEAAVFAHQPPLVHGRRIKLRYAHQGGSNPPIIVIYGKQTDRLPGNYSRYLEGWFRREFLLMGTPIRLEFKTDSNPFEGKFDNRTPLQRYKEKKEERQIAGMKRKSAANAERRARMEAATGPAGTTGKPIAASAKAATKPTTRPASKPKPAAARPAAKPSAKPPVKAHPKAAAKPASRKSALSARPAAKPAQRSGGKPGGGRKPSGR
;
A
#
# COMPACT_ATOMS: atom_id res chain seq x y z
N ARG A 1 6.78 46.92 -6.91
CA ARG A 1 5.68 46.18 -7.59
C ARG A 1 5.83 44.66 -7.46
N ALA A 2 7.03 44.07 -7.65
CA ALA A 2 7.26 42.62 -7.50
C ALA A 2 6.88 42.02 -6.13
N ARG A 3 7.27 42.64 -5.00
CA ARG A 3 6.96 42.12 -3.64
C ARG A 3 5.46 42.04 -3.31
N VAL A 4 4.63 42.90 -3.92
CA VAL A 4 3.18 42.92 -3.65
C VAL A 4 2.50 41.78 -4.41
N ASN A 5 2.90 41.52 -5.65
CA ASN A 5 2.40 40.39 -6.44
C ASN A 5 2.76 39.05 -5.79
N GLU A 6 4.00 38.90 -5.33
CA GLU A 6 4.47 37.68 -4.64
C GLU A 6 3.72 37.44 -3.33
N MET A 7 3.37 38.51 -2.60
CA MET A 7 2.57 38.41 -1.38
C MET A 7 1.13 37.96 -1.69
N ILE A 8 0.50 38.52 -2.75
CA ILE A 8 -0.84 38.16 -3.19
C ILE A 8 -0.88 36.69 -3.67
N GLU A 9 0.12 36.24 -4.42
CA GLU A 9 0.22 34.84 -4.87
C GLU A 9 0.30 33.87 -3.69
N LYS A 10 1.12 34.18 -2.67
CA LYS A 10 1.22 33.37 -1.44
C LYS A 10 -0.11 33.29 -0.69
N PHE A 11 -0.84 34.41 -0.56
CA PHE A 11 -2.17 34.40 0.06
C PHE A 11 -3.20 33.59 -0.75
N SER A 12 -3.15 33.68 -2.07
CA SER A 12 -4.01 32.90 -2.96
C SER A 12 -3.80 31.40 -2.78
N ILE A 13 -2.55 30.94 -2.68
CA ILE A 13 -2.25 29.52 -2.43
C ILE A 13 -2.86 29.05 -1.10
N VAL A 14 -2.68 29.81 -0.01
CA VAL A 14 -3.24 29.43 1.30
C VAL A 14 -4.76 29.30 1.24
N LYS A 15 -5.44 30.24 0.57
CA LYS A 15 -6.89 30.18 0.36
C LYS A 15 -7.32 28.97 -0.47
N THR A 16 -6.56 28.64 -1.53
CA THR A 16 -6.84 27.45 -2.35
C THR A 16 -6.72 26.17 -1.52
N LEU A 17 -5.69 26.03 -0.69
CA LEU A 17 -5.54 24.86 0.19
C LEU A 17 -6.70 24.76 1.19
N GLN A 18 -7.11 25.87 1.80
CA GLN A 18 -8.28 25.93 2.67
C GLN A 18 -9.58 25.55 1.94
N ALA A 19 -9.75 26.00 0.69
CA ALA A 19 -10.92 25.65 -0.12
C ALA A 19 -10.97 24.15 -0.42
N ILE A 20 -9.83 23.53 -0.74
CA ILE A 20 -9.71 22.08 -0.95
C ILE A 20 -10.04 21.31 0.34
N GLU A 21 -9.61 21.81 1.49
CA GLU A 21 -9.95 21.20 2.78
C GLU A 21 -11.44 21.27 3.09
N ALA A 22 -12.11 22.37 2.76
CA ALA A 22 -13.54 22.55 3.01
C ALA A 22 -14.43 21.79 2.01
N ALA A 23 -13.95 21.59 0.78
CA ALA A 23 -14.72 20.97 -0.30
C ALA A 23 -14.84 19.44 -0.14
N ASN A 24 -15.89 18.86 -0.72
CA ASN A 24 -15.99 17.41 -0.92
C ASN A 24 -15.56 17.00 -2.33
N VAL A 25 -15.95 17.79 -3.33
CA VAL A 25 -15.53 17.66 -4.72
C VAL A 25 -14.76 18.90 -5.12
N VAL A 26 -13.61 18.71 -5.75
CA VAL A 26 -12.76 19.78 -6.30
C VAL A 26 -12.76 19.65 -7.81
N ILE A 27 -13.02 20.77 -8.49
CA ILE A 27 -12.85 20.89 -9.94
C ILE A 27 -11.49 21.54 -10.17
N LEU A 28 -10.56 20.81 -10.76
CA LEU A 28 -9.31 21.41 -11.23
C LEU A 28 -9.49 21.87 -12.67
N VAL A 29 -9.27 23.16 -12.91
CA VAL A 29 -9.32 23.75 -14.25
C VAL A 29 -7.88 23.95 -14.75
N CYS A 30 -7.52 23.32 -15.86
CA CYS A 30 -6.23 23.49 -16.54
C CYS A 30 -6.43 24.14 -17.91
N ASP A 31 -5.46 24.93 -18.35
CA ASP A 31 -5.47 25.52 -19.68
C ASP A 31 -4.95 24.50 -20.72
N ALA A 32 -5.70 24.26 -21.79
CA ALA A 32 -5.29 23.36 -22.86
C ALA A 32 -4.04 23.82 -23.61
N HIS A 33 -3.79 25.13 -23.74
CA HIS A 33 -2.66 25.65 -24.50
C HIS A 33 -1.34 25.56 -23.73
N GLU A 34 -1.38 25.83 -22.43
CA GLU A 34 -0.22 25.75 -21.54
C GLU A 34 0.04 24.31 -21.07
N GLY A 35 -1.02 23.48 -21.05
CA GLY A 35 -0.98 22.13 -20.53
C GLY A 35 -0.90 22.11 -19.00
N VAL A 36 -0.54 20.96 -18.43
CA VAL A 36 -0.45 20.79 -16.97
C VAL A 36 0.86 21.39 -16.46
N SER A 37 0.77 22.45 -15.66
CA SER A 37 1.91 23.12 -15.01
C SER A 37 2.42 22.34 -13.79
N GLU A 38 3.63 22.63 -13.32
CA GLU A 38 4.17 22.07 -12.07
C GLU A 38 3.31 22.47 -10.85
N GLN A 39 2.76 23.69 -10.86
CA GLN A 39 1.86 24.17 -9.82
C GLN A 39 0.56 23.35 -9.78
N ASP A 40 0.01 22.99 -10.95
CA ASP A 40 -1.18 22.13 -11.05
C ASP A 40 -0.89 20.74 -10.51
N GLN A 41 0.29 20.17 -10.80
CA GLN A 41 0.71 18.87 -10.26
C GLN A 41 0.82 18.90 -8.73
N HIS A 42 1.34 19.97 -8.15
CA HIS A 42 1.38 20.13 -6.69
C HIS A 42 -0.02 20.24 -6.07
N LEU A 43 -0.92 21.01 -6.69
CA LEU A 43 -2.31 21.09 -6.23
C LEU A 43 -3.02 19.74 -6.35
N LEU A 44 -2.80 19.01 -7.43
CA LEU A 44 -3.33 17.67 -7.64
C LEU A 44 -2.86 16.67 -6.59
N GLY A 45 -1.56 16.65 -6.30
CA GLY A 45 -1.00 15.83 -5.22
C GLY A 45 -1.66 16.17 -3.89
N PHE A 46 -1.85 17.46 -3.60
CA PHE A 46 -2.53 17.90 -2.38
C PHE A 46 -4.00 17.44 -2.32
N ILE A 47 -4.76 17.56 -3.42
CA ILE A 47 -6.15 17.09 -3.50
C ILE A 47 -6.23 15.58 -3.25
N HIS A 48 -5.34 14.81 -3.87
CA HIS A 48 -5.23 13.37 -3.69
C HIS A 48 -4.91 13.00 -2.23
N ASP A 49 -3.92 13.66 -1.64
CA ASP A 49 -3.48 13.44 -0.26
C ASP A 49 -4.56 13.83 0.78
N ARG A 50 -5.42 14.80 0.47
CA ARG A 50 -6.61 15.12 1.27
C ARG A 50 -7.77 14.17 1.03
N GLY A 51 -7.71 13.34 -0.01
CA GLY A 51 -8.74 12.36 -0.30
C GLY A 51 -10.03 12.98 -0.82
N ARG A 52 -9.95 14.13 -1.49
CA ARG A 52 -11.13 14.78 -2.07
C ARG A 52 -11.46 14.17 -3.43
N ALA A 53 -12.75 14.15 -3.75
CA ALA A 53 -13.18 13.82 -5.09
C ALA A 53 -12.68 14.90 -6.06
N LEU A 54 -12.30 14.48 -7.26
CA LEU A 54 -11.61 15.30 -8.25
C LEU A 54 -12.26 15.11 -9.62
N VAL A 55 -12.57 16.23 -10.24
CA VAL A 55 -12.97 16.34 -11.66
C VAL A 55 -11.99 17.29 -12.34
N ILE A 56 -11.48 16.91 -13.51
CA ILE A 56 -10.49 17.69 -14.25
C ILE A 56 -11.18 18.32 -15.45
N ALA A 57 -11.07 19.64 -15.58
CA ALA A 57 -11.60 20.42 -16.68
C ALA A 57 -10.46 21.06 -17.47
N ILE A 58 -10.28 20.61 -18.72
CA ILE A 58 -9.32 21.17 -19.66
C ILE A 58 -10.03 22.28 -20.44
N ASN A 59 -9.72 23.53 -20.12
CA ASN A 59 -10.36 24.72 -20.66
C ASN A 59 -9.65 25.23 -21.93
N LYS A 60 -10.33 26.07 -22.72
CA LYS A 60 -9.87 26.64 -24.00
C LYS A 60 -9.65 25.60 -25.11
N TRP A 61 -10.52 24.58 -25.16
CA TRP A 61 -10.39 23.48 -26.12
C TRP A 61 -10.85 23.81 -27.57
N ASP A 62 -11.53 24.94 -27.75
CA ASP A 62 -12.17 25.37 -28.99
C ASP A 62 -11.18 25.64 -30.13
N ASN A 63 -10.18 26.49 -29.89
CA ASN A 63 -9.27 27.01 -30.93
C ASN A 63 -8.00 26.16 -31.15
N MET A 64 -8.10 24.84 -31.02
CA MET A 64 -6.96 23.92 -31.18
C MET A 64 -7.06 23.09 -32.46
N THR A 65 -5.92 22.92 -33.14
CA THR A 65 -5.79 21.96 -34.25
C THR A 65 -5.81 20.52 -33.72
N ASP A 66 -6.17 19.55 -34.56
CA ASP A 66 -6.22 18.13 -34.14
C ASP A 66 -4.85 17.61 -33.68
N TYR A 67 -3.76 18.09 -34.30
CA TYR A 67 -2.40 17.78 -33.86
C TYR A 67 -2.12 18.31 -32.45
N ALA A 68 -2.48 19.57 -32.18
CA ALA A 68 -2.30 20.16 -30.85
C ALA A 68 -3.14 19.45 -29.78
N ARG A 69 -4.39 19.07 -30.11
CA ARG A 69 -5.24 18.28 -29.22
C ARG A 69 -4.65 16.92 -28.88
N ALA A 70 -4.06 16.22 -29.86
CA ALA A 70 -3.42 14.94 -29.65
C ALA A 70 -2.19 15.06 -28.75
N GLU A 71 -1.39 16.11 -28.93
CA GLU A 71 -0.21 16.37 -28.09
C GLU A 71 -0.62 16.69 -26.65
N VAL A 72 -1.63 17.54 -26.43
CA VAL A 72 -2.13 17.86 -25.08
C VAL A 72 -2.67 16.61 -24.38
N LYS A 73 -3.43 15.76 -25.07
CA LYS A 73 -3.90 14.48 -24.53
C LYS A 73 -2.74 13.61 -24.07
N ARG A 74 -1.73 13.44 -24.92
CA ARG A 74 -0.53 12.67 -24.59
C ARG A 74 0.21 13.25 -23.38
N GLN A 75 0.34 14.57 -23.29
CA GLN A 75 1.00 15.22 -22.15
C GLN A 75 0.22 15.02 -20.84
N ILE A 76 -1.10 15.12 -20.89
CA ILE A 76 -1.98 14.88 -19.75
C ILE A 76 -1.85 13.43 -19.29
N ASP A 77 -1.93 12.46 -20.20
CA ASP A 77 -1.82 11.03 -19.87
C ASP A 77 -0.47 10.71 -19.18
N LEU A 78 0.63 11.32 -19.65
CA LEU A 78 1.95 11.12 -19.06
C LEU A 78 2.10 11.79 -17.69
N LYS A 79 1.55 13.00 -17.52
CA LYS A 79 1.70 13.79 -16.28
C LYS A 79 0.72 13.36 -15.19
N LEU A 80 -0.44 12.83 -15.56
CA LEU A 80 -1.56 12.52 -14.65
C LEU A 80 -1.82 11.02 -14.47
N ASP A 81 -0.87 10.15 -14.82
CA ASP A 81 -1.00 8.68 -14.70
C ASP A 81 -1.42 8.22 -13.28
N PHE A 82 -1.00 8.95 -12.24
CA PHE A 82 -1.36 8.65 -10.85
C PHE A 82 -2.83 9.00 -10.49
N ILE A 83 -3.55 9.72 -11.37
CA ILE A 83 -4.94 10.17 -11.17
C ILE A 83 -5.85 9.50 -12.20
N ASN A 84 -5.88 8.19 -12.18
CA ASN A 84 -6.73 7.38 -13.04
C ASN A 84 -8.20 7.27 -12.58
N TYR A 85 -8.59 7.94 -11.47
CA TYR A 85 -10.01 7.98 -11.03
C TYR A 85 -10.75 9.21 -11.52
N ALA A 86 -10.06 10.31 -11.80
CA ALA A 86 -10.71 11.57 -12.09
C ALA A 86 -11.27 11.57 -13.51
N GLU A 87 -12.50 12.05 -13.67
CA GLU A 87 -13.08 12.26 -14.99
C GLU A 87 -12.52 13.53 -15.62
N MET A 88 -12.17 13.45 -16.91
CA MET A 88 -11.58 14.55 -17.67
C MET A 88 -12.62 15.11 -18.65
N HIS A 89 -12.88 16.40 -18.55
CA HIS A 89 -13.78 17.14 -19.44
C HIS A 89 -12.99 18.16 -20.24
N TYR A 90 -13.22 18.17 -21.55
CA TYR A 90 -12.72 19.22 -22.43
C TYR A 90 -13.81 20.28 -22.58
N ILE A 91 -13.53 21.48 -22.09
CA ILE A 91 -14.51 22.57 -22.03
C ILE A 91 -14.00 23.83 -22.74
N SER A 92 -14.93 24.66 -23.17
CA SER A 92 -14.66 26.05 -23.53
C SER A 92 -15.58 26.93 -22.71
N ALA A 93 -15.03 27.55 -21.66
CA ALA A 93 -15.81 28.45 -20.81
C ALA A 93 -16.33 29.68 -21.58
N LEU A 94 -15.64 30.09 -22.64
CA LEU A 94 -16.04 31.22 -23.49
C LEU A 94 -17.29 30.89 -24.33
N HIS A 95 -17.35 29.68 -24.89
CA HIS A 95 -18.45 29.24 -25.74
C HIS A 95 -19.54 28.44 -25.00
N GLY A 96 -19.30 28.11 -23.72
CA GLY A 96 -20.20 27.29 -22.89
C GLY A 96 -20.16 25.80 -23.22
N THR A 97 -19.37 25.38 -24.21
CA THR A 97 -19.27 23.98 -24.65
C THR A 97 -18.70 23.09 -23.53
N GLY A 98 -19.40 22.01 -23.20
CA GLY A 98 -18.95 20.99 -22.24
C GLY A 98 -19.13 21.33 -20.77
N VAL A 99 -19.58 22.55 -20.43
CA VAL A 99 -19.78 22.98 -19.03
C VAL A 99 -20.93 22.23 -18.36
N GLY A 100 -22.00 21.90 -19.09
CA GLY A 100 -23.13 21.14 -18.53
C GLY A 100 -22.73 19.76 -18.02
N ASN A 101 -21.87 19.06 -18.77
CA ASN A 101 -21.41 17.71 -18.42
C ASN A 101 -20.54 17.70 -17.15
N LEU A 102 -19.92 18.83 -16.82
CA LEU A 102 -19.07 18.96 -15.63
C LEU A 102 -19.88 18.76 -14.34
N PHE A 103 -21.11 19.26 -14.29
CA PHE A 103 -21.96 19.14 -13.11
C PHE A 103 -22.41 17.70 -12.86
N GLU A 104 -22.73 16.95 -13.92
CA GLU A 104 -23.09 15.53 -13.82
C GLU A 104 -21.94 14.68 -13.25
N SER A 105 -20.71 14.98 -13.69
CA SER A 105 -19.51 14.30 -13.17
C SER A 105 -19.18 14.70 -11.73
N VAL A 106 -19.48 15.93 -11.32
CA VAL A 106 -19.37 16.35 -9.91
C VAL A 106 -20.34 15.56 -9.04
N ASP A 107 -21.60 15.43 -9.46
CA ASP A 107 -22.62 14.67 -8.71
C ASP A 107 -22.24 13.18 -8.63
N THR A 108 -21.75 12.62 -9.73
CA THR A 108 -21.26 11.23 -9.79
C THR A 108 -20.07 11.02 -8.86
N ALA A 109 -19.09 11.93 -8.87
CA ALA A 109 -17.92 11.87 -8.02
C ALA A 109 -18.28 12.02 -6.53
N TYR A 110 -19.24 12.89 -6.19
CA TYR A 110 -19.75 13.03 -4.84
C TYR A 110 -20.47 11.77 -4.36
N ALA A 111 -21.36 11.22 -5.20
CA ALA A 111 -22.09 9.99 -4.90
C ALA A 111 -21.14 8.80 -4.70
N ALA A 112 -20.07 8.71 -5.49
CA ALA A 112 -19.01 7.73 -5.33
C ALA A 112 -18.23 7.93 -4.02
N ALA A 113 -17.84 9.15 -3.69
CA ALA A 113 -17.09 9.46 -2.48
C ALA A 113 -17.88 9.18 -1.18
N MET A 114 -19.19 9.41 -1.21
CA MET A 114 -20.10 9.21 -0.08
C MET A 114 -20.81 7.86 -0.08
N ARG A 115 -20.45 6.94 -1.00
CA ARG A 115 -21.12 5.66 -1.14
C ARG A 115 -20.97 4.81 0.13
N ASP A 116 -22.09 4.34 0.66
CA ASP A 116 -22.13 3.36 1.75
C ASP A 116 -22.10 1.94 1.18
N ILE A 117 -21.15 1.12 1.63
CA ILE A 117 -20.95 -0.24 1.14
C ILE A 117 -20.90 -1.19 2.34
N SER A 118 -21.91 -2.06 2.43
CA SER A 118 -22.00 -3.03 3.51
C SER A 118 -20.79 -3.98 3.58
N THR A 119 -20.41 -4.37 4.80
CA THR A 119 -19.30 -5.30 5.08
C THR A 119 -19.43 -6.62 4.32
N ASN A 120 -20.64 -7.15 4.15
CA ASN A 120 -20.87 -8.40 3.43
C ASN A 120 -20.52 -8.25 1.94
N VAL A 121 -21.00 -7.18 1.30
CA VAL A 121 -20.71 -6.89 -0.10
C VAL A 121 -19.21 -6.66 -0.31
N LEU A 122 -18.56 -5.87 0.56
CA LEU A 122 -17.10 -5.66 0.51
C LEU A 122 -16.31 -6.97 0.69
N THR A 123 -16.71 -7.81 1.63
CA THR A 123 -16.02 -9.07 1.91
C THR A 123 -16.18 -10.06 0.76
N ARG A 124 -17.36 -10.17 0.15
CA ARG A 124 -17.58 -11.01 -1.03
C ARG A 124 -16.78 -10.53 -2.24
N SER A 125 -16.74 -9.22 -2.46
CA SER A 125 -15.90 -8.58 -3.48
C SER A 125 -14.41 -8.90 -3.26
N LEU A 126 -13.93 -8.78 -2.02
CA LEU A 126 -12.55 -9.13 -1.65
C LEU A 126 -12.23 -10.60 -1.93
N GLU A 127 -13.13 -11.52 -1.57
CA GLU A 127 -12.97 -12.95 -1.85
C GLU A 127 -12.88 -13.23 -3.35
N ALA A 128 -13.73 -12.57 -4.15
CA ALA A 128 -13.70 -12.67 -5.61
C ALA A 128 -12.36 -12.16 -6.19
N ALA A 129 -11.85 -11.03 -5.70
CA ALA A 129 -10.55 -10.49 -6.09
C ALA A 129 -9.40 -11.45 -5.75
N VAL A 130 -9.40 -11.98 -4.52
CA VAL A 130 -8.39 -12.95 -4.04
C VAL A 130 -8.43 -14.26 -4.82
N PHE A 131 -9.63 -14.70 -5.22
CA PHE A 131 -9.82 -15.87 -6.06
C PHE A 131 -9.26 -15.66 -7.47
N ALA A 132 -9.57 -14.51 -8.08
CA ALA A 132 -9.10 -14.16 -9.42
C ALA A 132 -7.57 -13.97 -9.48
N HIS A 133 -6.98 -13.31 -8.48
CA HIS A 133 -5.55 -13.12 -8.38
C HIS A 133 -5.07 -13.34 -6.94
N GLN A 134 -4.36 -14.45 -6.74
CA GLN A 134 -3.97 -14.87 -5.39
C GLN A 134 -2.87 -13.96 -4.80
N PRO A 135 -2.93 -13.66 -3.49
CA PRO A 135 -1.86 -12.93 -2.81
C PRO A 135 -0.52 -13.67 -2.89
N PRO A 136 0.60 -12.93 -3.02
CA PRO A 136 1.94 -13.54 -3.07
C PRO A 136 2.30 -14.24 -1.76
N LEU A 137 3.23 -15.18 -1.84
CA LEU A 137 3.83 -15.82 -0.67
C LEU A 137 4.92 -14.92 -0.11
N VAL A 138 4.89 -14.71 1.21
CA VAL A 138 5.91 -13.96 1.93
C VAL A 138 6.48 -14.87 3.02
N HIS A 139 7.79 -15.11 2.99
CA HIS A 139 8.50 -16.02 3.91
C HIS A 139 7.88 -17.44 3.94
N GLY A 140 7.55 -17.99 2.78
CA GLY A 140 6.99 -19.34 2.63
C GLY A 140 5.54 -19.51 3.09
N ARG A 141 4.86 -18.43 3.49
CA ARG A 141 3.44 -18.44 3.87
C ARG A 141 2.65 -17.47 3.01
N ARG A 142 1.45 -17.86 2.57
CA ARG A 142 0.55 -16.98 1.84
C ARG A 142 -0.11 -15.97 2.77
N ILE A 143 -0.24 -14.73 2.32
CA ILE A 143 -1.02 -13.70 3.01
C ILE A 143 -2.49 -14.12 2.96
N LYS A 144 -3.19 -14.01 4.10
CA LYS A 144 -4.62 -14.35 4.18
C LYS A 144 -5.41 -13.09 4.48
N LEU A 145 -6.12 -12.58 3.48
CA LEU A 145 -7.13 -11.54 3.63
C LEU A 145 -8.44 -12.24 4.01
N ARG A 146 -9.12 -11.78 5.07
CA ARG A 146 -10.26 -12.48 5.67
C ARG A 146 -11.58 -11.76 5.45
N TYR A 147 -11.63 -10.47 5.78
CA TYR A 147 -12.83 -9.67 5.64
C TYR A 147 -12.47 -8.21 5.43
N ALA A 148 -13.41 -7.45 4.88
CA ALA A 148 -13.26 -6.02 4.64
C ALA A 148 -14.50 -5.28 5.13
N HIS A 149 -14.31 -4.10 5.71
CA HIS A 149 -15.38 -3.18 6.04
C HIS A 149 -15.01 -1.75 5.65
N GLN A 150 -16.02 -0.89 5.53
CA GLN A 150 -15.82 0.52 5.28
C GLN A 150 -15.47 1.24 6.58
N GLY A 151 -14.25 1.81 6.66
CA GLY A 151 -13.78 2.59 7.81
C GLY A 151 -14.19 4.06 7.78
N GLY A 152 -14.63 4.57 6.63
CA GLY A 152 -15.07 5.94 6.46
C GLY A 152 -15.55 6.24 5.05
N SER A 153 -16.16 7.41 4.88
CA SER A 153 -16.59 7.97 3.61
C SER A 153 -15.85 9.29 3.34
N ASN A 154 -15.75 9.66 2.05
CA ASN A 154 -15.10 10.89 1.57
C ASN A 154 -13.66 11.13 2.10
N PRO A 155 -12.67 10.31 1.67
CA PRO A 155 -12.79 9.27 0.65
C PRO A 155 -13.28 7.93 1.23
N PRO A 156 -13.78 6.99 0.39
CA PRO A 156 -14.05 5.62 0.82
C PRO A 156 -12.78 4.95 1.37
N ILE A 157 -12.79 4.66 2.67
CA ILE A 157 -11.70 3.92 3.34
C ILE A 157 -12.15 2.48 3.49
N ILE A 158 -11.45 1.54 2.88
CA ILE A 158 -11.72 0.10 2.99
C ILE A 158 -10.64 -0.51 3.88
N VAL A 159 -11.05 -0.99 5.05
CA VAL A 159 -10.17 -1.64 6.02
C VAL A 159 -10.25 -3.14 5.84
N ILE A 160 -9.12 -3.75 5.46
CA ILE A 160 -8.99 -5.17 5.16
C ILE A 160 -8.24 -5.85 6.30
N TYR A 161 -8.88 -6.83 6.91
CA TYR A 161 -8.32 -7.61 8.01
C TYR A 161 -7.76 -8.93 7.51
N GLY A 162 -6.66 -9.35 8.12
CA GLY A 162 -6.06 -10.62 7.75
C GLY A 162 -4.87 -11.03 8.60
N LYS A 163 -4.09 -11.97 8.04
CA LYS A 163 -2.82 -12.41 8.60
C LYS A 163 -1.70 -12.01 7.65
N GLN A 164 -0.67 -11.38 8.23
CA GLN A 164 0.49 -10.84 7.50
C GLN A 164 0.09 -9.77 6.46
N THR A 165 -0.96 -9.00 6.74
CA THR A 165 -1.41 -7.95 5.80
C THR A 165 -0.42 -6.81 5.72
N ASP A 166 0.36 -6.57 6.77
CA ASP A 166 1.44 -5.55 6.79
C ASP A 166 2.58 -5.87 5.80
N ARG A 167 2.64 -7.13 5.32
CA ARG A 167 3.65 -7.59 4.38
C ARG A 167 3.12 -7.65 2.94
N LEU A 168 1.92 -7.14 2.70
CA LEU A 168 1.33 -7.11 1.37
C LEU A 168 2.11 -6.15 0.48
N PRO A 169 2.65 -6.61 -0.67
CA PRO A 169 3.37 -5.71 -1.56
C PRO A 169 2.42 -4.68 -2.19
N GLY A 170 2.90 -3.45 -2.40
CA GLY A 170 2.05 -2.34 -2.87
C GLY A 170 1.41 -2.55 -4.25
N ASN A 171 1.98 -3.41 -5.09
CA ASN A 171 1.36 -3.79 -6.38
C ASN A 171 0.04 -4.54 -6.18
N TYR A 172 -0.06 -5.40 -5.16
CA TYR A 172 -1.28 -6.13 -4.84
C TYR A 172 -2.31 -5.18 -4.20
N SER A 173 -1.87 -4.22 -3.39
CA SER A 173 -2.76 -3.17 -2.88
C SER A 173 -3.38 -2.34 -4.02
N ARG A 174 -2.58 -1.92 -5.02
CA ARG A 174 -3.10 -1.24 -6.23
C ARG A 174 -4.04 -2.12 -7.04
N TYR A 175 -3.76 -3.42 -7.13
CA TYR A 175 -4.67 -4.37 -7.78
C TYR A 175 -6.04 -4.41 -7.08
N LEU A 176 -6.05 -4.52 -5.75
CA LEU A 176 -7.29 -4.50 -4.96
C LEU A 176 -8.01 -3.15 -5.10
N GLU A 177 -7.28 -2.04 -5.08
CA GLU A 177 -7.84 -0.71 -5.27
C GLU A 177 -8.56 -0.60 -6.61
N GLY A 178 -7.90 -1.00 -7.71
CA GLY A 178 -8.49 -1.02 -9.04
C GLY A 178 -9.67 -2.00 -9.15
N TRP A 179 -9.64 -3.13 -8.43
CA TRP A 179 -10.75 -4.07 -8.36
C TRP A 179 -11.99 -3.43 -7.72
N PHE A 180 -11.86 -2.92 -6.49
CA PHE A 180 -12.96 -2.27 -5.77
C PHE A 180 -13.50 -1.06 -6.53
N ARG A 181 -12.62 -0.30 -7.18
CA ARG A 181 -13.02 0.85 -7.99
C ARG A 181 -13.97 0.45 -9.11
N ARG A 182 -13.64 -0.61 -9.86
CA ARG A 182 -14.48 -1.10 -10.96
C ARG A 182 -15.77 -1.73 -10.45
N GLU A 183 -15.70 -2.50 -9.37
CA GLU A 183 -16.87 -3.21 -8.84
C GLU A 183 -17.92 -2.27 -8.23
N PHE A 184 -17.48 -1.21 -7.54
CA PHE A 184 -18.37 -0.27 -6.87
C PHE A 184 -18.57 1.05 -7.61
N LEU A 185 -18.05 1.16 -8.84
CA LEU A 185 -18.16 2.35 -9.68
C LEU A 185 -17.70 3.62 -8.97
N LEU A 186 -16.56 3.53 -8.26
CA LEU A 186 -16.01 4.64 -7.47
C LEU A 186 -15.21 5.59 -8.35
N MET A 187 -15.89 6.18 -9.35
CA MET A 187 -15.30 7.18 -10.26
C MET A 187 -15.19 8.53 -9.55
N GLY A 188 -14.18 9.32 -9.90
CA GLY A 188 -13.96 10.66 -9.35
C GLY A 188 -13.41 10.71 -7.92
N THR A 189 -13.35 9.60 -7.17
CA THR A 189 -12.82 9.58 -5.79
C THR A 189 -11.57 8.69 -5.66
N PRO A 190 -10.55 9.11 -4.89
CA PRO A 190 -9.51 8.19 -4.45
C PRO A 190 -10.08 7.16 -3.46
N ILE A 191 -9.49 5.96 -3.43
CA ILE A 191 -9.85 4.90 -2.48
C ILE A 191 -8.66 4.68 -1.55
N ARG A 192 -8.90 4.64 -0.23
CA ARG A 192 -7.86 4.32 0.74
C ARG A 192 -8.01 2.89 1.23
N LEU A 193 -6.98 2.08 1.00
CA LEU A 193 -6.91 0.74 1.55
C LEU A 193 -6.06 0.73 2.81
N GLU A 194 -6.67 0.34 3.93
CA GLU A 194 -5.96 0.10 5.17
C GLU A 194 -5.89 -1.41 5.44
N PHE A 195 -4.71 -1.88 5.82
CA PHE A 195 -4.48 -3.28 6.11
C PHE A 195 -4.25 -3.44 7.61
N LYS A 196 -5.06 -4.27 8.26
CA LYS A 196 -4.93 -4.55 9.70
C LYS A 196 -4.62 -6.01 9.94
N THR A 197 -3.43 -6.27 10.48
CA THR A 197 -3.08 -7.59 10.99
C THR A 197 -3.63 -7.75 12.40
N ASP A 198 -4.34 -8.86 12.61
CA ASP A 198 -4.78 -9.27 13.94
C ASP A 198 -3.56 -9.61 14.82
N SER A 199 -3.42 -8.90 15.95
CA SER A 199 -2.32 -9.05 16.91
C SER A 199 -2.36 -10.44 17.54
N ASN A 200 -1.20 -11.10 17.63
CA ASN A 200 -1.12 -12.41 18.27
C ASN A 200 -1.04 -12.25 19.79
N PRO A 201 -2.08 -12.60 20.58
CA PRO A 201 -2.10 -12.38 22.04
C PRO A 201 -1.07 -13.22 22.82
N PHE A 202 -0.41 -14.15 22.13
CA PHE A 202 0.61 -15.04 22.65
C PHE A 202 2.04 -14.65 22.25
N GLU A 203 2.22 -13.56 21.52
CA GLU A 203 3.55 -13.06 21.17
C GLU A 203 4.34 -12.73 22.44
N GLY A 204 5.48 -13.40 22.64
CA GLY A 204 6.33 -13.24 23.82
C GLY A 204 5.89 -14.03 25.07
N LYS A 205 4.76 -14.74 25.05
CA LYS A 205 4.30 -15.57 26.18
C LYS A 205 4.86 -16.99 26.18
N PHE A 206 5.43 -17.45 25.07
CA PHE A 206 6.05 -18.76 24.95
C PHE A 206 7.55 -18.64 24.81
N ASP A 207 8.27 -19.43 25.62
CA ASP A 207 9.69 -19.64 25.43
C ASP A 207 9.91 -20.49 24.17
N ASN A 208 10.26 -19.83 23.06
CA ASN A 208 10.52 -20.46 21.77
C ASN A 208 11.85 -21.24 21.73
N ARG A 209 12.57 -21.34 22.85
CA ARG A 209 13.81 -22.13 22.94
C ARG A 209 13.50 -23.62 22.81
N THR A 210 14.30 -24.31 22.02
CA THR A 210 14.23 -25.77 21.92
C THR A 210 14.61 -26.41 23.27
N PRO A 211 14.18 -27.66 23.56
CA PRO A 211 14.56 -28.36 24.79
C PRO A 211 16.08 -28.39 25.01
N LEU A 212 16.86 -28.50 23.93
CA LEU A 212 18.32 -28.47 23.97
C LEU A 212 18.89 -27.09 24.34
N GLN A 213 18.31 -26.00 23.82
CA GLN A 213 18.70 -24.64 24.16
C GLN A 213 18.42 -24.34 25.63
N ARG A 214 17.23 -24.75 26.13
CA ARG A 214 16.87 -24.65 27.55
C ARG A 214 17.85 -25.44 28.44
N TYR A 215 18.27 -26.61 27.99
CA TYR A 215 19.25 -27.43 28.70
C TYR A 215 20.64 -26.78 28.76
N LYS A 216 21.14 -26.25 27.64
CA LYS A 216 22.44 -25.56 27.57
C LYS A 216 22.50 -24.35 28.49
N GLU A 217 21.47 -23.51 28.45
CA GLU A 217 21.38 -22.32 29.27
C GLU A 217 21.28 -22.66 30.77
N LYS A 218 20.45 -23.64 31.15
CA LYS A 218 20.43 -24.15 32.54
C LYS A 218 21.80 -24.69 32.99
N LYS A 219 22.55 -25.32 32.09
CA LYS A 219 23.90 -25.81 32.38
C LYS A 219 24.88 -24.65 32.59
N GLU A 220 24.84 -23.64 31.73
CA GLU A 220 25.64 -22.42 31.84
C GLU A 220 25.30 -21.63 33.12
N GLU A 221 24.01 -21.46 33.44
CA GLU A 221 23.55 -20.84 34.68
C GLU A 221 24.08 -21.57 35.92
N ARG A 222 24.02 -22.91 35.94
CA ARG A 222 24.59 -23.74 37.01
C ARG A 222 26.11 -23.56 37.13
N GLN A 223 26.81 -23.47 36.01
CA GLN A 223 28.26 -23.24 36.00
C GLN A 223 28.61 -21.85 36.55
N ILE A 224 27.90 -20.81 36.10
CA ILE A 224 28.08 -19.43 36.57
C ILE A 224 27.76 -19.33 38.07
N ALA A 225 26.67 -19.95 38.53
CA ALA A 225 26.31 -20.00 39.95
C ALA A 225 27.37 -20.74 40.77
N GLY A 226 27.91 -21.85 40.25
CA GLY A 226 29.01 -22.59 40.87
C GLY A 226 30.30 -21.76 40.96
N MET A 227 30.66 -21.02 39.91
CA MET A 227 31.81 -20.11 39.90
C MET A 227 31.63 -18.96 40.90
N LYS A 228 30.44 -18.37 40.97
CA LYS A 228 30.12 -17.31 41.95
C LYS A 228 30.18 -17.81 43.40
N ARG A 229 29.71 -19.02 43.68
CA ARG A 229 29.83 -19.63 45.02
C ARG A 229 31.29 -19.89 45.40
N LYS A 230 32.09 -20.41 44.46
CA LYS A 230 33.52 -20.63 44.69
C LYS A 230 34.27 -19.32 44.90
N SER A 231 33.98 -18.28 44.12
CA SER A 231 34.63 -16.97 44.28
C SER A 231 34.23 -16.30 45.60
N ALA A 232 32.97 -16.41 46.03
CA ALA A 232 32.50 -15.93 47.32
C ALA A 232 33.21 -16.65 48.49
N ALA A 233 33.25 -17.99 48.48
CA ALA A 233 33.94 -18.77 49.51
C ALA A 233 35.45 -18.47 49.58
N ASN A 234 36.08 -18.21 48.43
CA ASN A 234 37.50 -17.85 48.38
C ASN A 234 37.74 -16.42 48.88
N ALA A 235 36.80 -15.50 48.64
CA ALA A 235 36.84 -14.15 49.19
C ALA A 235 36.66 -14.16 50.71
N GLU A 236 35.75 -14.98 51.24
CA GLU A 236 35.55 -15.17 52.68
C GLU A 236 36.78 -15.80 53.36
N ARG A 237 37.41 -16.80 52.73
CA ARG A 237 38.67 -17.37 53.21
C ARG A 237 39.81 -16.35 53.23
N ARG A 238 39.92 -15.53 52.18
CA ARG A 238 40.91 -14.43 52.14
C ARG A 238 40.65 -13.41 53.25
N ALA A 239 39.40 -12.98 53.44
CA ALA A 239 39.04 -12.06 54.51
C ALA A 239 39.31 -12.63 55.92
N ARG A 240 39.08 -13.94 56.14
CA ARG A 240 39.43 -14.61 57.40
C ARG A 240 40.94 -14.72 57.63
N MET A 241 41.73 -14.94 56.57
CA MET A 241 43.20 -14.92 56.69
C MET A 241 43.74 -13.51 56.93
N GLU A 242 43.18 -12.49 56.26
CA GLU A 242 43.51 -11.07 56.51
C GLU A 242 43.16 -10.67 57.96
N ALA A 243 42.02 -11.12 58.49
CA ALA A 243 41.63 -10.84 59.88
C ALA A 243 42.45 -11.63 60.92
N ALA A 244 42.97 -12.81 60.57
CA ALA A 244 43.87 -13.59 61.44
C ALA A 244 45.30 -13.01 61.48
N THR A 245 45.65 -12.15 60.53
CA THR A 245 46.95 -11.46 60.49
C THR A 245 46.74 -10.04 61.02
N GLY A 246 46.80 -9.86 62.34
CA GLY A 246 46.74 -8.52 62.98
C GLY A 246 47.90 -7.60 62.53
N PRO A 247 47.78 -6.28 62.71
CA PRO A 247 48.71 -5.32 62.11
C PRO A 247 50.05 -5.34 62.85
N ALA A 248 51.07 -5.96 62.27
CA ALA A 248 52.45 -5.85 62.75
C ALA A 248 53.13 -4.63 62.08
N GLY A 249 53.59 -3.68 62.90
CA GLY A 249 54.26 -2.46 62.47
C GLY A 249 55.75 -2.64 62.13
N THR A 250 56.20 -1.83 61.16
CA THR A 250 57.51 -1.14 61.00
C THR A 250 58.81 -1.97 61.07
N THR A 251 59.65 -2.08 60.04
CA THR A 251 60.62 -1.07 59.54
C THR A 251 61.43 -1.64 58.35
N GLY A 252 61.83 -0.82 57.37
CA GLY A 252 62.84 -1.18 56.36
C GLY A 252 62.64 -0.54 54.97
N LYS A 253 63.56 0.34 54.55
CA LYS A 253 63.60 1.08 53.26
C LYS A 253 64.22 0.21 52.13
N PRO A 254 64.29 0.66 50.85
CA PRO A 254 63.56 0.09 49.71
C PRO A 254 64.44 -0.71 48.72
N ILE A 255 63.84 -1.65 47.99
CA ILE A 255 64.38 -2.13 46.70
C ILE A 255 63.26 -2.62 45.78
N ALA A 256 63.43 -2.31 44.50
CA ALA A 256 62.45 -2.41 43.41
C ALA A 256 62.07 -3.85 43.04
N ALA A 257 60.79 -4.07 42.67
CA ALA A 257 60.38 -4.76 41.43
C ALA A 257 58.83 -4.94 41.32
N SER A 258 58.30 -4.47 40.18
CA SER A 258 57.13 -4.96 39.41
C SER A 258 55.74 -5.13 40.07
N ALA A 259 54.92 -4.08 39.96
CA ALA A 259 53.46 -4.14 40.15
C ALA A 259 52.72 -4.51 38.84
N LYS A 260 52.00 -5.64 38.83
CA LYS A 260 50.83 -5.87 37.98
C LYS A 260 49.60 -5.95 38.88
N ALA A 261 48.86 -4.85 38.95
CA ALA A 261 47.63 -4.73 39.72
C ALA A 261 46.41 -5.13 38.87
N ALA A 262 45.62 -6.05 39.42
CA ALA A 262 44.25 -6.30 39.02
C ALA A 262 43.32 -5.44 39.90
N THR A 263 42.47 -4.61 39.28
CA THR A 263 41.49 -3.78 39.99
C THR A 263 40.09 -4.40 39.86
N LYS A 264 39.40 -4.50 41.00
CA LYS A 264 38.02 -5.00 41.19
C LYS A 264 36.95 -4.03 40.63
N PRO A 265 35.68 -4.46 40.53
CA PRO A 265 34.60 -3.76 39.84
C PRO A 265 33.76 -2.87 40.76
N THR A 266 33.13 -1.84 40.18
CA THR A 266 32.04 -1.07 40.80
C THR A 266 30.91 -0.91 39.79
N THR A 267 29.73 -1.45 40.12
CA THR A 267 28.39 -1.13 39.56
C THR A 267 27.97 0.27 40.03
N ARG A 268 27.18 1.13 39.39
CA ARG A 268 26.04 1.14 38.41
C ARG A 268 25.83 2.65 38.05
N PRO A 269 24.72 3.12 37.42
CA PRO A 269 23.89 2.65 36.30
C PRO A 269 23.73 3.75 35.20
N ALA A 270 23.29 3.40 33.97
CA ALA A 270 22.36 4.26 33.19
C ALA A 270 21.92 3.60 31.85
N SER A 271 20.60 3.64 31.65
CA SER A 271 19.84 3.83 30.39
C SER A 271 20.25 3.15 29.08
N LYS A 272 19.28 2.39 28.54
CA LYS A 272 19.15 1.97 27.13
C LYS A 272 19.22 3.16 26.17
N PRO A 273 19.67 2.92 24.92
CA PRO A 273 18.74 3.08 23.80
C PRO A 273 18.73 1.88 22.82
N LYS A 274 17.61 1.76 22.09
CA LYS A 274 17.32 0.83 20.98
C LYS A 274 18.45 0.77 19.91
N PRO A 275 18.67 -0.36 19.22
CA PRO A 275 19.30 -0.31 17.91
C PRO A 275 18.24 -0.06 16.82
N ALA A 276 18.45 1.04 16.09
CA ALA A 276 17.90 1.26 14.76
C ALA A 276 18.60 0.36 13.73
N ALA A 277 17.89 0.10 12.64
CA ALA A 277 18.26 -0.76 11.54
C ALA A 277 19.59 -0.37 10.87
N ALA A 278 20.41 -1.37 10.56
CA ALA A 278 21.49 -1.27 9.57
C ALA A 278 21.35 -2.40 8.55
N ARG A 279 21.27 -2.01 7.28
CA ARG A 279 21.22 -2.85 6.06
C ARG A 279 22.31 -3.95 6.06
N PRO A 280 22.06 -5.15 5.52
CA PRO A 280 23.15 -6.04 5.16
C PRO A 280 23.72 -5.66 3.80
N ALA A 281 25.01 -5.33 3.78
CA ALA A 281 25.83 -5.24 2.58
C ALA A 281 26.12 -6.65 2.05
N ALA A 282 26.12 -6.77 0.72
CA ALA A 282 26.32 -7.99 -0.04
C ALA A 282 27.72 -8.61 0.17
N LYS A 283 27.78 -9.94 0.20
CA LYS A 283 28.97 -10.73 -0.13
C LYS A 283 28.63 -11.79 -1.19
N PRO A 284 29.57 -12.10 -2.11
CA PRO A 284 29.27 -12.71 -3.39
C PRO A 284 29.12 -14.24 -3.27
N SER A 285 28.05 -14.76 -3.87
CA SER A 285 27.81 -16.20 -4.00
C SER A 285 28.58 -16.76 -5.20
N ALA A 286 29.43 -17.75 -4.93
CA ALA A 286 30.11 -18.58 -5.91
C ALA A 286 29.11 -19.45 -6.71
N LYS A 287 29.28 -19.50 -8.04
CA LYS A 287 28.56 -20.39 -8.97
C LYS A 287 29.08 -21.84 -8.86
N PRO A 288 28.20 -22.86 -8.93
CA PRO A 288 28.58 -24.20 -9.38
C PRO A 288 28.40 -24.36 -10.91
N PRO A 289 29.03 -25.37 -11.53
CA PRO A 289 29.38 -25.37 -12.95
C PRO A 289 28.27 -25.81 -13.90
N VAL A 290 28.35 -25.23 -15.10
CA VAL A 290 27.53 -25.51 -16.29
C VAL A 290 28.01 -26.81 -16.95
N LYS A 291 27.11 -27.77 -17.20
CA LYS A 291 27.32 -28.85 -18.18
C LYS A 291 26.71 -28.43 -19.52
N ALA A 292 27.50 -28.55 -20.58
CA ALA A 292 27.13 -28.26 -21.95
C ALA A 292 26.52 -29.50 -22.65
N HIS A 293 25.36 -29.26 -23.30
CA HIS A 293 24.92 -29.71 -24.66
C HIS A 293 24.74 -31.21 -25.00
N PRO A 294 23.83 -31.58 -25.94
CA PRO A 294 23.66 -30.93 -27.26
C PRO A 294 22.25 -30.72 -27.85
N LYS A 295 22.30 -29.99 -28.97
CA LYS A 295 21.30 -29.62 -29.98
C LYS A 295 20.34 -30.75 -30.39
N ALA A 296 19.08 -30.41 -30.59
CA ALA A 296 18.25 -31.01 -31.65
C ALA A 296 17.25 -29.97 -32.17
N ALA A 297 17.24 -29.81 -33.49
CA ALA A 297 16.41 -28.90 -34.26
C ALA A 297 15.03 -29.52 -34.56
N ALA A 298 13.98 -28.69 -34.59
CA ALA A 298 12.85 -28.83 -35.54
C ALA A 298 11.86 -27.66 -35.40
N LYS A 299 11.72 -26.87 -36.48
CA LYS A 299 10.51 -26.18 -36.95
C LYS A 299 10.32 -26.66 -38.40
N PRO A 300 9.19 -26.41 -39.10
CA PRO A 300 7.87 -25.94 -38.66
C PRO A 300 6.71 -26.81 -39.25
N ALA A 301 5.48 -26.62 -38.78
CA ALA A 301 4.30 -27.03 -39.54
C ALA A 301 3.26 -25.92 -39.56
N SER A 302 3.09 -25.37 -40.75
CA SER A 302 2.03 -24.48 -41.19
C SER A 302 0.70 -25.23 -41.28
N ARG A 303 -0.42 -24.54 -41.00
CA ARG A 303 -1.65 -24.74 -41.78
C ARG A 303 -2.48 -23.46 -41.81
N LYS A 304 -2.65 -22.97 -43.04
CA LYS A 304 -3.55 -21.91 -43.50
C LYS A 304 -4.99 -22.42 -43.54
N SER A 305 -5.92 -21.47 -43.73
CA SER A 305 -7.26 -21.57 -44.37
C SER A 305 -8.36 -22.24 -43.55
N ALA A 306 -9.66 -21.88 -43.59
CA ALA A 306 -10.49 -20.92 -44.33
C ALA A 306 -11.77 -20.73 -43.46
N LEU A 307 -12.36 -19.54 -43.32
CA LEU A 307 -13.44 -18.97 -44.14
C LEU A 307 -14.77 -19.76 -44.18
N SER A 308 -15.86 -18.98 -44.11
CA SER A 308 -17.27 -19.29 -44.41
C SER A 308 -18.10 -19.88 -43.26
N ALA A 309 -19.40 -19.62 -43.13
CA ALA A 309 -20.33 -18.60 -43.60
C ALA A 309 -21.67 -19.00 -42.96
N ARG A 310 -22.49 -18.01 -42.60
CA ARG A 310 -23.88 -18.21 -42.18
C ARG A 310 -24.69 -18.88 -43.31
N PRO A 311 -25.78 -19.56 -42.98
CA PRO A 311 -26.97 -19.50 -43.82
C PRO A 311 -28.16 -18.88 -43.07
N ALA A 312 -28.80 -17.93 -43.75
CA ALA A 312 -30.10 -17.38 -43.41
C ALA A 312 -31.20 -18.38 -43.84
N ALA A 313 -32.16 -18.64 -42.96
CA ALA A 313 -33.36 -19.42 -43.27
C ALA A 313 -34.55 -18.50 -43.52
N LYS A 314 -35.19 -18.69 -44.69
CA LYS A 314 -36.47 -18.09 -45.12
C LYS A 314 -37.63 -18.54 -44.21
N PRO A 315 -38.69 -17.72 -44.02
CA PRO A 315 -39.95 -18.19 -43.44
C PRO A 315 -40.88 -18.74 -44.52
N ALA A 316 -41.53 -19.86 -44.21
CA ALA A 316 -42.52 -20.54 -45.03
C ALA A 316 -43.92 -19.92 -44.83
N GLN A 317 -44.65 -19.73 -45.93
CA GLN A 317 -46.10 -19.49 -45.95
C GLN A 317 -46.85 -20.82 -46.12
N ARG A 318 -47.94 -20.97 -45.35
CA ARG A 318 -49.20 -21.74 -45.54
C ARG A 318 -49.70 -22.16 -44.15
N SER A 319 -50.97 -22.28 -43.81
CA SER A 319 -52.26 -21.93 -44.37
C SER A 319 -53.29 -22.50 -43.38
N GLY A 320 -54.42 -21.82 -43.17
CA GLY A 320 -55.69 -22.48 -42.80
C GLY A 320 -55.89 -22.85 -41.33
N GLY A 321 -56.89 -22.20 -40.70
CA GLY A 321 -57.42 -22.63 -39.41
C GLY A 321 -58.47 -21.67 -38.86
N LYS A 322 -59.75 -21.91 -39.23
CA LYS A 322 -60.96 -21.31 -38.64
C LYS A 322 -60.91 -21.30 -37.09
N PRO A 323 -61.61 -20.35 -36.47
CA PRO A 323 -62.56 -20.76 -35.43
C PRO A 323 -63.92 -20.11 -35.61
N GLY A 324 -64.96 -20.93 -35.47
CA GLY A 324 -66.34 -20.47 -35.36
C GLY A 324 -66.75 -20.31 -33.90
N GLY A 325 -67.79 -19.48 -33.69
CA GLY A 325 -68.67 -19.55 -32.52
C GLY A 325 -68.43 -18.49 -31.45
N GLY A 326 -69.24 -17.43 -31.42
CA GLY A 326 -69.27 -16.47 -30.32
C GLY A 326 -70.34 -15.40 -30.51
N ARG A 327 -71.51 -15.65 -29.93
CA ARG A 327 -72.77 -14.90 -30.03
C ARG A 327 -72.66 -13.40 -29.65
N LYS A 328 -73.33 -12.56 -30.44
CA LYS A 328 -73.99 -11.30 -30.01
C LYS A 328 -75.37 -11.65 -29.39
N PRO A 329 -75.95 -10.83 -28.48
CA PRO A 329 -76.72 -9.67 -28.94
C PRO A 329 -76.73 -8.43 -28.01
N SER A 330 -77.13 -7.30 -28.61
CA SER A 330 -77.89 -6.12 -28.11
C SER A 330 -77.82 -5.72 -26.63
N GLY A 331 -77.74 -4.44 -26.25
CA GLY A 331 -77.96 -3.19 -26.99
C GLY A 331 -78.23 -2.03 -26.03
N ARG A 332 -78.55 -0.88 -26.65
CA ARG A 332 -78.88 0.45 -26.10
C ARG A 332 -77.72 1.30 -25.57
#